data_AF-A0A9X2RK97-F1
#
_entry.id   AF-A0A9X2RK97-F1
#
_cell.length_a   1.000
_cell.length_b   1.000
_cell.length_c   1.000
_cell.angle_alpha   90.00
_cell.angle_beta   90.00
_cell.angle_gamma   90.00
#
_symmetry.space_group_name_H-M   'P 1'
#
loop_
_entity.id
_entity.type
_entity.pdbx_description
1 polymer ?
#
loop_
_entity_poly.entity_id
_entity_poly.type
_entity_poly.pdbx_seq_one_letter_code
_entity_poly.pdbx_strand_id
1 'polypeptide(L)'
;MAWYPGATKMELQPESDDQPAIRPTQFILHSVGAPWTARRLYEFWRESTNLESHFGVGYGGDLAQYIGTQTRADANYRANLRPDGSGAVSIETASNLEHTDPWTDRQVDRLVEVGVWLHQYHGLPLRVCRSWDEPGYGYHRLFPQWSSGGTACPGDARVGQFHDVVFPAIVARASGRPADPQPGGAAPRTLGEYTDARTALVPGAWTTLSVNGQTLISGAKAYTATVFLTVTVPAGSTLQGRFYHQRADGSRWNGPIVERIATVGASFVDFTHHGSVSEGETVRFEACYDPPAPGVRDPGTVSASRARGLYWT
;
A
#
# COMPACT_ATOMS: atom_id res chain seq x y z
N MET A 1 16.94 -17.90 24.55
CA MET A 1 15.87 -17.97 23.53
C MET A 1 15.27 -16.59 23.34
N ALA A 2 15.39 -16.02 22.14
CA ALA A 2 14.92 -14.66 21.87
C ALA A 2 13.48 -14.63 21.33
N TRP A 3 12.64 -13.87 22.04
CA TRP A 3 11.23 -13.63 21.73
C TRP A 3 11.05 -12.17 21.28
N TYR A 4 10.38 -11.97 20.15
CA TYR A 4 10.08 -10.63 19.63
C TYR A 4 8.96 -9.98 20.46
N PRO A 5 9.19 -8.80 21.07
CA PRO A 5 8.18 -8.16 21.93
C PRO A 5 6.88 -7.77 21.20
N GLY A 6 6.93 -7.61 19.87
CA GLY A 6 5.77 -7.23 19.06
C GLY A 6 4.89 -8.40 18.62
N ALA A 7 5.23 -9.64 18.98
CA ALA A 7 4.43 -10.83 18.66
C ALA A 7 3.68 -11.34 19.89
N THR A 8 2.50 -11.91 19.68
CA THR A 8 1.83 -12.68 20.74
C THR A 8 2.57 -14.00 20.93
N LYS A 9 3.09 -14.25 22.13
CA LYS A 9 3.74 -15.53 22.45
C LYS A 9 2.70 -16.66 22.52
N MET A 10 2.86 -17.68 21.69
CA MET A 10 2.04 -18.90 21.63
C MET A 10 2.97 -20.11 21.51
N GLU A 11 3.67 -20.43 22.58
CA GLU A 11 4.76 -21.39 22.57
C GLU A 11 4.31 -22.81 22.24
N LEU A 12 4.95 -23.44 21.23
CA LEU A 12 4.75 -24.84 20.89
C LEU A 12 5.62 -25.73 21.79
N GLN A 13 4.99 -26.62 22.52
CA GLN A 13 5.64 -27.57 23.43
C GLN A 13 5.31 -29.00 22.97
N PRO A 14 6.29 -29.92 23.00
CA PRO A 14 7.63 -29.79 23.61
C PRO A 14 8.71 -29.15 22.71
N GLU A 15 8.39 -28.81 21.46
CA GLU A 15 9.38 -28.42 20.45
C GLU A 15 10.23 -27.21 20.86
N SER A 16 9.64 -26.20 21.53
CA SER A 16 10.37 -25.01 21.99
C SER A 16 11.49 -25.34 22.98
N ASP A 17 11.33 -26.40 23.77
CA ASP A 17 12.28 -26.79 24.81
C ASP A 17 13.29 -27.85 24.32
N ASP A 18 12.83 -28.80 23.49
CA ASP A 18 13.60 -29.99 23.13
C ASP A 18 14.40 -29.84 21.82
N GLN A 19 14.05 -28.89 20.95
CA GLN A 19 14.74 -28.71 19.68
C GLN A 19 16.16 -28.13 19.86
N PRO A 20 17.12 -28.51 19.01
CA PRO A 20 18.49 -27.99 19.11
C PRO A 20 18.57 -26.46 18.98
N ALA A 21 19.56 -25.86 19.65
CA ALA A 21 19.85 -24.44 19.48
C ALA A 21 20.43 -24.13 18.09
N ILE A 22 20.15 -22.92 17.60
CA ILE A 22 20.70 -22.36 16.36
C ILE A 22 21.29 -20.97 16.59
N ARG A 23 22.32 -20.62 15.81
CA ARG A 23 22.74 -19.24 15.56
C ARG A 23 21.97 -18.70 14.35
N PRO A 24 21.05 -17.73 14.52
CA PRO A 24 20.26 -17.21 13.40
C PRO A 24 21.14 -16.56 12.35
N THR A 25 20.98 -16.97 11.10
CA THR A 25 21.71 -16.42 9.96
C THR A 25 20.79 -15.91 8.86
N GLN A 26 19.57 -16.42 8.78
CA GLN A 26 18.65 -16.11 7.69
C GLN A 26 17.24 -15.86 8.20
N PHE A 27 16.46 -15.08 7.44
CA PHE A 27 15.02 -14.94 7.61
C PHE A 27 14.31 -15.42 6.33
N ILE A 28 13.51 -16.48 6.43
CA ILE A 28 12.86 -17.15 5.29
C ILE A 28 11.34 -17.01 5.42
N LEU A 29 10.72 -16.38 4.42
CA LEU A 29 9.29 -16.14 4.35
C LEU A 29 8.55 -17.30 3.68
N HIS A 30 7.45 -17.73 4.31
CA HIS A 30 6.56 -18.81 3.88
C HIS A 30 5.13 -18.32 3.69
N SER A 31 4.30 -19.15 3.06
CA SER A 31 2.87 -18.94 2.91
C SER A 31 2.08 -20.24 3.03
N VAL A 32 0.95 -20.18 3.76
CA VAL A 32 -0.04 -21.24 3.88
C VAL A 32 -1.29 -20.88 3.08
N GLY A 33 -1.86 -21.88 2.40
CA GLY A 33 -3.01 -21.77 1.48
C GLY A 33 -4.34 -21.63 2.16
N ALA A 34 -4.39 -20.80 3.17
CA ALA A 34 -5.56 -20.65 3.99
C ALA A 34 -5.59 -19.26 4.63
N PRO A 35 -6.77 -18.60 4.67
CA PRO A 35 -6.94 -17.29 5.27
C PRO A 35 -7.03 -17.42 6.80
N TRP A 36 -6.06 -18.09 7.40
CA TRP A 36 -6.00 -18.39 8.82
C TRP A 36 -5.55 -17.20 9.65
N THR A 37 -5.88 -17.23 10.93
CA THR A 37 -5.27 -16.38 11.95
C THR A 37 -3.94 -16.98 12.43
N ALA A 38 -3.11 -16.20 13.11
CA ALA A 38 -1.91 -16.70 13.77
C ALA A 38 -2.26 -17.72 14.87
N ARG A 39 -3.43 -17.59 15.51
CA ARG A 39 -3.93 -18.62 16.43
C ARG A 39 -4.23 -19.94 15.71
N ARG A 40 -4.85 -19.88 14.53
CA ARG A 40 -5.19 -21.08 13.77
C ARG A 40 -3.94 -21.80 13.24
N LEU A 41 -2.91 -21.04 12.86
CA LEU A 41 -1.57 -21.59 12.55
C LEU A 41 -0.99 -22.38 13.74
N TYR A 42 -1.04 -21.81 14.94
CA TYR A 42 -0.59 -22.49 16.17
C TYR A 42 -1.34 -23.80 16.41
N GLU A 43 -2.67 -23.78 16.34
CA GLU A 43 -3.50 -24.98 16.53
C GLU A 43 -3.13 -26.07 15.51
N PHE A 44 -2.92 -25.69 14.25
CA PHE A 44 -2.54 -26.63 13.20
C PHE A 44 -1.19 -27.30 13.49
N TRP A 45 -0.16 -26.53 13.84
CA TRP A 45 1.14 -27.12 14.16
C TRP A 45 1.10 -27.97 15.43
N ARG A 46 0.37 -27.55 16.46
CA ARG A 46 0.25 -28.32 17.69
C ARG A 46 -0.46 -29.66 17.50
N GLU A 47 -1.44 -29.72 16.60
CA GLU A 47 -2.40 -30.84 16.55
C GLU A 47 -2.26 -31.72 15.32
N SER A 48 -1.67 -31.21 14.23
CA SER A 48 -1.82 -31.81 12.89
C SER A 48 -0.50 -32.09 12.16
N THR A 49 0.64 -31.63 12.67
CA THR A 49 1.94 -31.84 12.01
C THR A 49 3.09 -31.74 13.02
N ASN A 50 4.28 -32.19 12.62
CA ASN A 50 5.54 -32.05 13.36
C ASN A 50 6.46 -31.00 12.70
N LEU A 51 5.88 -30.13 11.88
CA LEU A 51 6.57 -29.01 11.24
C LEU A 51 6.07 -27.72 11.87
N GLU A 52 6.95 -26.75 12.01
CA GLU A 52 6.61 -25.47 12.64
C GLU A 52 7.51 -24.34 12.14
N SER A 53 6.96 -23.13 12.14
CA SER A 53 7.75 -21.91 11.94
C SER A 53 7.95 -21.16 13.25
N HIS A 54 8.95 -20.29 13.28
CA HIS A 54 9.19 -19.45 14.46
C HIS A 54 8.06 -18.44 14.65
N PHE A 55 7.58 -17.85 13.55
CA PHE A 55 6.54 -16.82 13.53
C PHE A 55 5.38 -17.20 12.61
N GLY A 56 4.27 -16.49 12.79
CA GLY A 56 3.05 -16.66 11.99
C GLY A 56 2.30 -15.34 11.90
N VAL A 57 1.89 -14.98 10.68
CA VAL A 57 1.05 -13.81 10.42
C VAL A 57 -0.27 -14.28 9.82
N GLY A 58 -1.35 -14.03 10.55
CA GLY A 58 -2.69 -14.30 10.03
C GLY A 58 -3.08 -13.35 8.89
N TYR A 59 -4.13 -13.70 8.17
CA TYR A 59 -4.58 -12.95 6.98
C TYR A 59 -4.95 -11.50 7.34
N GLY A 60 -5.48 -11.30 8.55
CA GLY A 60 -5.82 -9.98 9.10
C GLY A 60 -4.66 -9.20 9.71
N GLY A 61 -3.44 -9.76 9.72
CA GLY A 61 -2.22 -9.11 10.24
C GLY A 61 -1.92 -9.34 11.73
N ASP A 62 -2.61 -10.28 12.39
CA ASP A 62 -2.24 -10.72 13.73
C ASP A 62 -0.92 -11.53 13.68
N LEU A 63 0.04 -11.16 14.53
CA LEU A 63 1.38 -11.74 14.58
C LEU A 63 1.55 -12.54 15.87
N ALA A 64 2.01 -13.78 15.75
CA ALA A 64 2.42 -14.61 16.87
C ALA A 64 3.81 -15.21 16.64
N GLN A 65 4.45 -15.58 17.74
CA GLN A 65 5.69 -16.35 17.77
C GLN A 65 5.44 -17.64 18.53
N TYR A 66 6.00 -18.73 18.06
CA TYR A 66 5.72 -20.08 18.55
C TYR A 66 6.98 -20.81 19.02
N ILE A 67 8.12 -20.49 18.42
CA ILE A 67 9.44 -21.00 18.80
C ILE A 67 10.40 -19.80 18.97
N GLY A 68 11.24 -19.85 20.00
CA GLY A 68 12.29 -18.84 20.20
C GLY A 68 13.26 -18.82 19.02
N THR A 69 13.69 -17.64 18.56
CA THR A 69 14.52 -17.53 17.34
C THR A 69 15.91 -18.18 17.40
N GLN A 70 16.35 -18.64 18.57
CA GLN A 70 17.63 -19.35 18.76
C GLN A 70 17.43 -20.86 18.94
N THR A 71 16.23 -21.36 18.67
CA THR A 71 15.85 -22.76 18.72
C THR A 71 15.41 -23.17 17.33
N ARG A 72 15.82 -24.35 16.88
CA ARG A 72 15.47 -24.87 15.56
C ARG A 72 13.94 -24.99 15.44
N ALA A 73 13.40 -24.49 14.33
CA ALA A 73 12.04 -24.80 13.88
C ALA A 73 12.10 -25.59 12.57
N ASP A 74 11.19 -26.54 12.39
CA ASP A 74 11.23 -27.49 11.26
C ASP A 74 10.49 -27.01 9.98
N ALA A 75 10.88 -25.84 9.44
CA ALA A 75 10.21 -25.21 8.27
C ALA A 75 11.01 -25.13 6.95
N ASN A 76 12.34 -25.23 6.99
CA ASN A 76 13.26 -24.88 5.89
C ASN A 76 14.24 -26.01 5.51
N TYR A 77 13.91 -27.26 5.81
CA TYR A 77 14.75 -28.42 5.50
C TYR A 77 16.23 -28.24 5.90
N ARG A 78 17.18 -28.12 4.95
CA ARG A 78 18.62 -27.98 5.25
C ARG A 78 19.00 -26.67 5.94
N ALA A 79 18.12 -25.67 5.94
CA ALA A 79 18.35 -24.40 6.63
C ALA A 79 17.79 -24.39 8.06
N ASN A 80 17.11 -25.45 8.52
CA ASN A 80 16.65 -25.54 9.93
C ASN A 80 17.84 -25.49 10.89
N LEU A 81 18.82 -26.36 10.66
CA LEU A 81 20.05 -26.47 11.43
C LEU A 81 21.15 -27.01 10.53
N ARG A 82 22.30 -26.32 10.51
CA ARG A 82 23.51 -26.72 9.78
C ARG A 82 24.57 -27.30 10.71
N PRO A 83 25.56 -28.04 10.18
CA PRO A 83 26.66 -28.60 10.98
C PRO A 83 27.48 -27.56 11.77
N ASP A 84 27.51 -26.30 11.32
CA ASP A 84 28.20 -25.20 12.00
C ASP A 84 27.36 -24.52 13.12
N GLY A 85 26.20 -25.11 13.43
CA GLY A 85 25.24 -24.59 14.41
C GLY A 85 24.40 -23.41 13.91
N SER A 86 24.52 -22.99 12.64
CA SER A 86 23.66 -21.95 12.09
C SER A 86 22.28 -22.48 11.71
N GLY A 87 21.28 -21.60 11.72
CA GLY A 87 19.92 -21.92 11.27
C GLY A 87 19.18 -20.69 10.76
N ALA A 88 18.08 -20.93 10.06
CA ALA A 88 17.18 -19.91 9.57
C ALA A 88 15.98 -19.71 10.50
N VAL A 89 15.61 -18.45 10.70
CA VAL A 89 14.33 -18.07 11.28
C VAL A 89 13.29 -18.08 10.17
N SER A 90 12.11 -18.63 10.45
CA SER A 90 10.99 -18.74 9.51
C SER A 90 9.76 -17.97 9.98
N ILE A 91 9.00 -17.44 9.02
CA ILE A 91 7.66 -16.90 9.26
C ILE A 91 6.67 -17.49 8.28
N GLU A 92 5.57 -18.05 8.80
CA GLU A 92 4.44 -18.52 8.02
C GLU A 92 3.42 -17.41 7.83
N THR A 93 2.87 -17.24 6.62
CA THR A 93 1.88 -16.18 6.37
C THR A 93 0.63 -16.75 5.72
N ALA A 94 -0.55 -16.40 6.24
CA ALA A 94 -1.82 -16.80 5.64
C ALA A 94 -2.01 -16.19 4.23
N SER A 95 -2.67 -16.91 3.33
CA SER A 95 -3.04 -16.46 1.98
C SER A 95 -4.50 -16.76 1.66
N ASN A 96 -4.95 -16.41 0.46
CA ASN A 96 -6.15 -17.00 -0.10
C ASN A 96 -5.97 -18.52 -0.31
N LEU A 97 -7.06 -19.21 -0.64
CA LEU A 97 -7.03 -20.67 -0.84
C LEU A 97 -6.21 -21.09 -2.05
N GLU A 98 -6.02 -20.17 -3.00
CA GLU A 98 -5.31 -20.37 -4.26
C GLU A 98 -3.80 -20.04 -4.17
N HIS A 99 -3.33 -19.47 -3.06
CA HIS A 99 -1.96 -18.96 -2.88
C HIS A 99 -1.50 -17.94 -3.94
N THR A 100 -2.43 -17.15 -4.47
CA THR A 100 -2.16 -16.23 -5.60
C THR A 100 -2.14 -14.76 -5.19
N ASP A 101 -2.67 -14.43 -4.02
CA ASP A 101 -2.73 -13.06 -3.51
C ASP A 101 -1.36 -12.55 -3.04
N PRO A 102 -1.05 -11.26 -3.21
CA PRO A 102 0.04 -10.62 -2.49
C PRO A 102 -0.24 -10.63 -0.98
N TRP A 103 0.78 -10.42 -0.15
CA TRP A 103 0.58 -10.08 1.26
C TRP A 103 -0.25 -8.81 1.37
N THR A 104 -1.16 -8.79 2.34
CA THR A 104 -1.90 -7.57 2.69
C THR A 104 -0.95 -6.53 3.30
N ASP A 105 -1.31 -5.25 3.25
CA ASP A 105 -0.51 -4.17 3.84
C ASP A 105 -0.15 -4.46 5.31
N ARG A 106 -1.10 -5.01 6.07
CA ARG A 106 -0.86 -5.39 7.47
C ARG A 106 0.13 -6.53 7.61
N GLN A 107 0.12 -7.50 6.70
CA GLN A 107 1.12 -8.57 6.70
C GLN A 107 2.50 -8.03 6.34
N VAL A 108 2.58 -7.14 5.35
CA VAL A 108 3.83 -6.43 4.99
C VAL A 108 4.40 -5.70 6.21
N ASP A 109 3.58 -4.93 6.94
CA ASP A 109 4.03 -4.22 8.14
C ASP A 109 4.66 -5.17 9.17
N ARG A 110 4.03 -6.32 9.43
CA ARG A 110 4.55 -7.33 10.36
C ARG A 110 5.84 -7.98 9.88
N LEU A 111 5.94 -8.29 8.59
CA LEU A 111 7.15 -8.85 7.98
C LEU A 111 8.33 -7.87 8.09
N VAL A 112 8.07 -6.57 7.87
CA VAL A 112 9.07 -5.51 8.00
C VAL A 112 9.52 -5.37 9.46
N GLU A 113 8.58 -5.32 10.40
CA GLU A 113 8.88 -5.25 11.84
C GLU A 113 9.77 -6.40 12.32
N VAL A 114 9.41 -7.65 11.98
CA VAL A 114 10.21 -8.82 12.34
C VAL A 114 11.57 -8.79 11.65
N GLY A 115 11.61 -8.45 10.36
CA GLY A 115 12.86 -8.38 9.60
C GLY A 115 13.85 -7.36 10.16
N VAL A 116 13.37 -6.19 10.57
CA VAL A 116 14.18 -5.15 11.24
C VAL A 116 14.66 -5.63 12.60
N TRP A 117 13.80 -6.24 13.40
CA TRP A 117 14.18 -6.76 14.71
C TRP A 117 15.26 -7.86 14.60
N LEU A 118 15.16 -8.75 13.61
CA LEU A 118 16.19 -9.78 13.38
C LEU A 118 17.54 -9.18 13.00
N HIS A 119 17.56 -8.09 12.22
CA HIS A 119 18.80 -7.34 11.97
C HIS A 119 19.37 -6.77 13.26
N GLN A 120 18.56 -6.07 14.04
CA GLN A 120 19.00 -5.36 15.25
C GLN A 120 19.45 -6.31 16.36
N TYR A 121 18.76 -7.45 16.51
CA TYR A 121 18.97 -8.38 17.61
C TYR A 121 20.02 -9.46 17.29
N HIS A 122 20.00 -9.99 16.06
CA HIS A 122 20.88 -11.11 15.66
C HIS A 122 21.96 -10.70 14.65
N GLY A 123 21.94 -9.47 14.15
CA GLY A 123 22.95 -8.99 13.20
C GLY A 123 22.81 -9.55 11.79
N LEU A 124 21.61 -10.00 11.38
CA LEU A 124 21.38 -10.48 10.01
C LEU A 124 21.77 -9.37 9.01
N PRO A 125 22.59 -9.66 7.99
CA PRO A 125 23.00 -8.62 7.05
C PRO A 125 21.80 -8.20 6.19
N LEU A 126 21.66 -6.88 5.96
CA LEU A 126 20.62 -6.27 5.13
C LEU A 126 20.86 -6.53 3.64
N ARG A 127 20.76 -7.81 3.23
CA ARG A 127 20.90 -8.29 1.86
C ARG A 127 20.02 -9.52 1.64
N VAL A 128 19.59 -9.73 0.39
CA VAL A 128 19.03 -11.02 -0.02
C VAL A 128 20.12 -12.09 0.03
N CYS A 129 19.78 -13.30 0.48
CA CYS A 129 20.71 -14.44 0.49
C CYS A 129 21.28 -14.69 -0.91
N ARG A 130 22.61 -14.79 -1.03
CA ARG A 130 23.30 -15.03 -2.32
C ARG A 130 23.47 -16.51 -2.64
N SER A 131 23.47 -17.34 -1.60
CA SER A 131 23.42 -18.80 -1.65
C SER A 131 22.50 -19.32 -0.55
N TRP A 132 22.15 -20.61 -0.63
CA TRP A 132 21.26 -21.28 0.32
C TRP A 132 21.79 -21.32 1.77
N ASP A 133 23.09 -21.15 1.97
CA ASP A 133 23.81 -21.19 3.24
C ASP A 133 24.41 -19.85 3.67
N GLU A 134 24.36 -18.82 2.83
CA GLU A 134 24.81 -17.48 3.21
C GLU A 134 23.76 -16.71 4.04
N PRO A 135 24.20 -15.89 5.02
CA PRO A 135 23.30 -15.06 5.82
C PRO A 135 22.57 -13.98 5.01
N GLY A 136 21.31 -13.72 5.34
CA GLY A 136 20.48 -12.70 4.69
C GLY A 136 18.97 -12.96 4.77
N TYR A 137 18.23 -12.40 3.84
CA TYR A 137 16.76 -12.50 3.76
C TYR A 137 16.35 -13.28 2.50
N GLY A 138 15.27 -14.03 2.57
CA GLY A 138 14.76 -14.77 1.42
C GLY A 138 13.34 -15.31 1.63
N TYR A 139 12.89 -16.09 0.66
CA TYR A 139 11.58 -16.76 0.67
C TYR A 139 11.77 -18.25 0.33
N HIS A 140 10.81 -19.09 0.72
CA HIS A 140 11.01 -20.54 0.76
C HIS A 140 11.53 -21.16 -0.55
N ARG A 141 10.98 -20.76 -1.71
CA ARG A 141 11.45 -21.23 -3.03
C ARG A 141 12.70 -20.57 -3.60
N LEU A 142 13.35 -19.64 -2.89
CA LEU A 142 14.53 -18.93 -3.38
C LEU A 142 15.68 -19.90 -3.68
N PHE A 143 15.84 -20.94 -2.84
CA PHE A 143 16.80 -22.01 -3.08
C PHE A 143 16.17 -23.38 -2.88
N PRO A 144 16.42 -24.35 -3.78
CA PRO A 144 15.84 -25.69 -3.67
C PRO A 144 16.29 -26.44 -2.41
N GLN A 145 17.41 -26.08 -1.80
CA GLN A 145 17.92 -26.68 -0.56
C GLN A 145 17.05 -26.38 0.67
N TRP A 146 16.15 -25.40 0.59
CA TRP A 146 15.24 -25.05 1.68
C TRP A 146 13.97 -25.90 1.69
N SER A 147 13.79 -26.78 0.71
CA SER A 147 12.68 -27.73 0.62
C SER A 147 13.15 -29.10 0.13
N SER A 148 12.37 -30.16 0.36
CA SER A 148 12.67 -31.47 -0.19
C SER A 148 12.20 -31.56 -1.64
N GLY A 149 13.05 -31.17 -2.59
CA GLY A 149 12.75 -31.27 -4.03
C GLY A 149 12.17 -30.01 -4.68
N GLY A 150 12.16 -28.87 -3.96
CA GLY A 150 11.59 -27.61 -4.44
C GLY A 150 10.20 -27.33 -3.87
N THR A 151 9.74 -26.09 -4.01
CA THR A 151 8.41 -25.64 -3.55
C THR A 151 7.94 -24.44 -4.37
N ALA A 152 6.62 -24.24 -4.47
CA ALA A 152 6.01 -23.06 -5.06
C ALA A 152 5.81 -21.92 -4.04
N CYS A 153 5.93 -22.22 -2.74
CA CYS A 153 5.79 -21.27 -1.65
C CYS A 153 6.83 -20.13 -1.73
N PRO A 154 6.45 -18.85 -1.57
CA PRO A 154 5.14 -18.34 -1.12
C PRO A 154 4.17 -17.96 -2.25
N GLY A 155 4.43 -18.33 -3.50
CA GLY A 155 3.64 -17.88 -4.66
C GLY A 155 4.23 -16.62 -5.32
N ASP A 156 3.93 -16.44 -6.61
CA ASP A 156 4.63 -15.45 -7.45
C ASP A 156 4.35 -13.99 -7.04
N ALA A 157 3.10 -13.67 -6.66
CA ALA A 157 2.74 -12.32 -6.22
C ALA A 157 3.54 -11.88 -4.98
N ARG A 158 3.71 -12.79 -4.02
CA ARG A 158 4.48 -12.58 -2.78
C ARG A 158 5.98 -12.53 -3.05
N VAL A 159 6.49 -13.32 -3.99
CA VAL A 159 7.88 -13.20 -4.45
C VAL A 159 8.15 -11.83 -5.05
N GLY A 160 7.28 -11.33 -5.93
CA GLY A 160 7.37 -9.96 -6.45
C GLY A 160 7.38 -8.93 -5.33
N GLN A 161 6.41 -9.02 -4.41
CA GLN A 161 6.30 -8.13 -3.27
C GLN A 161 7.48 -8.25 -2.30
N PHE A 162 8.15 -9.40 -2.18
CA PHE A 162 9.38 -9.50 -1.37
C PHE A 162 10.46 -8.56 -1.91
N HIS A 163 10.67 -8.57 -3.23
CA HIS A 163 11.69 -7.77 -3.89
C HIS A 163 11.32 -6.28 -3.97
N ASP A 164 10.08 -5.98 -4.32
CA ASP A 164 9.63 -4.61 -4.58
C ASP A 164 9.23 -3.89 -3.30
N VAL A 165 8.80 -4.67 -2.29
CA VAL A 165 8.12 -4.14 -1.10
C VAL A 165 8.83 -4.44 0.22
N VAL A 166 8.79 -5.71 0.62
CA VAL A 166 9.12 -6.11 1.99
C VAL A 166 10.61 -5.89 2.29
N PHE A 167 11.48 -6.40 1.43
CA PHE A 167 12.92 -6.31 1.67
C PHE A 167 13.45 -4.87 1.61
N PRO A 168 13.11 -4.02 0.61
CA PRO A 168 13.47 -2.60 0.64
C PRO A 168 13.00 -1.86 1.90
N ALA A 169 11.78 -2.13 2.37
CA ALA A 169 11.24 -1.51 3.58
C ALA A 169 12.01 -1.93 4.85
N ILE A 170 12.42 -3.20 4.95
CA ILE A 170 13.31 -3.68 6.03
C ILE A 170 14.64 -2.91 6.00
N VAL A 171 15.30 -2.87 4.83
CA VAL A 171 16.62 -2.23 4.68
C VAL A 171 16.57 -0.78 5.13
N ALA A 172 15.57 -0.04 4.68
CA ALA A 172 15.47 1.36 4.98
C ALA A 172 15.18 1.60 6.47
N ARG A 173 14.14 0.94 7.02
CA ARG A 173 13.78 1.09 8.43
C ARG A 173 14.92 0.67 9.37
N ALA A 174 15.67 -0.36 9.02
CA ALA A 174 16.85 -0.79 9.79
C ALA A 174 18.04 0.17 9.66
N SER A 175 18.26 0.79 8.50
CA SER A 175 19.38 1.70 8.25
C SER A 175 19.13 3.14 8.75
N GLY A 176 17.99 3.41 9.38
CA GLY A 176 17.58 4.78 9.71
C GLY A 176 17.38 5.68 8.48
N ARG A 177 17.33 5.08 7.29
CA ARG A 177 16.96 5.77 6.05
C ARG A 177 15.44 5.72 5.93
N PRO A 178 14.78 6.80 5.50
CA PRO A 178 13.38 6.70 5.13
C PRO A 178 13.25 5.56 4.12
N ALA A 179 12.30 4.64 4.34
CA ALA A 179 11.91 3.70 3.30
C ALA A 179 11.56 4.51 2.05
N ASP A 180 12.14 4.12 0.91
CA ASP A 180 11.55 4.50 -0.36
C ASP A 180 10.07 4.13 -0.26
N PRO A 181 9.16 5.09 -0.50
CA PRO A 181 7.77 4.93 -0.12
C PRO A 181 7.18 3.71 -0.82
N GLN A 182 6.88 2.70 -0.02
CA GLN A 182 6.08 1.55 -0.42
C GLN A 182 4.70 2.00 -0.90
N PRO A 183 4.11 1.37 -1.93
CA PRO A 183 2.72 1.56 -2.31
C PRO A 183 1.78 0.86 -1.29
N GLY A 184 1.91 1.22 -0.02
CA GLY A 184 0.88 1.10 1.02
C GLY A 184 0.57 2.53 1.44
N GLY A 185 -0.56 3.07 0.98
CA GLY A 185 -0.78 4.50 0.84
C GLY A 185 -0.49 5.32 2.11
N ALA A 186 0.33 6.37 1.96
CA ALA A 186 0.40 7.46 2.94
C ALA A 186 -1.03 7.85 3.37
N ALA A 187 -1.24 8.16 4.65
CA ALA A 187 -2.52 8.72 5.08
C ALA A 187 -2.88 9.88 4.13
N PRO A 188 -4.08 9.86 3.52
CA PRO A 188 -4.40 10.83 2.50
C PRO A 188 -4.36 12.23 3.10
N ARG A 189 -3.82 13.16 2.33
CA ARG A 189 -3.93 14.58 2.63
C ARG A 189 -5.34 15.05 2.29
N THR A 190 -5.87 15.96 3.09
CA THR A 190 -7.18 16.58 2.84
C THR A 190 -7.04 17.71 1.84
N LEU A 191 -7.95 17.75 0.86
CA LEU A 191 -8.18 18.91 0.00
C LEU A 191 -9.32 19.73 0.62
N GLY A 192 -9.07 21.01 0.89
CA GLY A 192 -9.94 21.86 1.70
C GLY A 192 -10.14 23.28 1.17
N GLU A 193 -9.85 23.53 -0.11
CA GLU A 193 -9.75 24.89 -0.65
C GLU A 193 -11.10 25.61 -0.79
N TYR A 194 -11.09 26.93 -0.64
CA TYR A 194 -12.27 27.79 -0.75
C TYR A 194 -11.90 29.15 -1.35
N THR A 195 -12.78 29.70 -2.16
CA THR A 195 -12.76 31.12 -2.52
C THR A 195 -14.17 31.64 -2.78
N ASP A 196 -14.36 32.94 -2.53
CA ASP A 196 -15.51 33.76 -2.95
C ASP A 196 -15.13 34.79 -4.04
N ALA A 197 -13.94 34.66 -4.62
CA ALA A 197 -13.54 35.47 -5.74
C ALA A 197 -14.46 35.22 -6.94
N ARG A 198 -15.08 36.29 -7.45
CA ARG A 198 -15.97 36.21 -8.60
C ARG A 198 -15.18 35.91 -9.86
N THR A 199 -15.59 34.86 -10.58
CA THR A 199 -15.01 34.48 -11.88
C THR A 199 -16.09 34.52 -12.94
N ALA A 200 -15.85 35.23 -14.03
CA ALA A 200 -16.74 35.24 -15.18
C ALA A 200 -16.58 33.94 -15.96
N LEU A 201 -17.70 33.35 -16.38
CA LEU A 201 -17.73 32.27 -17.37
C LEU A 201 -18.18 32.87 -18.70
N VAL A 202 -17.42 32.65 -19.76
CA VAL A 202 -17.84 33.02 -21.11
C VAL A 202 -18.63 31.85 -21.70
N PRO A 203 -19.81 32.09 -22.33
CA PRO A 203 -20.59 31.02 -22.95
C PRO A 203 -19.75 30.17 -23.90
N GLY A 204 -19.82 28.83 -23.76
CA GLY A 204 -19.11 27.86 -24.60
C GLY A 204 -17.60 27.81 -24.42
N ALA A 205 -17.01 28.61 -23.52
CA ALA A 205 -15.56 28.67 -23.31
C ALA A 205 -15.16 28.07 -21.96
N TRP A 206 -14.25 27.10 -22.00
CA TRP A 206 -13.63 26.51 -20.82
C TRP A 206 -12.81 27.54 -20.05
N THR A 207 -13.16 27.74 -18.78
CA THR A 207 -12.48 28.67 -17.87
C THR A 207 -11.86 27.87 -16.73
N THR A 208 -10.53 27.91 -16.60
CA THR A 208 -9.83 27.36 -15.42
C THR A 208 -10.15 28.20 -14.19
N LEU A 209 -10.66 27.56 -13.15
CA LEU A 209 -11.05 28.24 -11.91
C LEU A 209 -9.91 28.20 -10.89
N SER A 210 -9.70 29.33 -10.22
CA SER A 210 -8.78 29.42 -9.09
C SER A 210 -9.55 29.20 -7.79
N VAL A 211 -9.34 28.08 -7.09
CA VAL A 211 -9.91 27.83 -5.76
C VAL A 211 -8.78 27.95 -4.75
N ASN A 212 -8.51 29.17 -4.30
CA ASN A 212 -7.30 29.51 -3.53
C ASN A 212 -5.99 29.23 -4.31
N GLY A 213 -6.06 29.33 -5.64
CA GLY A 213 -4.99 28.97 -6.57
C GLY A 213 -5.53 28.15 -7.73
N GLN A 214 -4.84 28.14 -8.88
CA GLN A 214 -5.27 27.33 -10.04
C GLN A 214 -4.97 25.85 -9.86
N THR A 215 -3.93 25.52 -9.09
CA THR A 215 -3.52 24.15 -8.79
C THR A 215 -4.22 23.69 -7.51
N LEU A 216 -5.08 22.69 -7.64
CA LEU A 216 -5.78 22.09 -6.50
C LEU A 216 -4.92 21.02 -5.81
N ILE A 217 -4.19 20.24 -6.60
CA ILE A 217 -3.36 19.13 -6.10
C ILE A 217 -2.04 19.13 -6.87
N SER A 218 -0.93 18.93 -6.16
CA SER A 218 0.41 18.77 -6.74
C SER A 218 1.13 17.61 -6.07
N GLY A 219 1.94 16.88 -6.84
CA GLY A 219 2.76 15.79 -6.31
C GLY A 219 1.96 14.61 -5.75
N ALA A 220 0.73 14.42 -6.22
CA ALA A 220 -0.08 13.27 -5.86
C ALA A 220 0.19 12.09 -6.81
N LYS A 221 -0.04 10.86 -6.33
CA LYS A 221 -0.16 9.63 -7.11
C LYS A 221 -1.61 9.28 -7.42
N ALA A 222 -2.53 9.66 -6.54
CA ALA A 222 -3.97 9.47 -6.71
C ALA A 222 -4.78 10.52 -5.94
N TYR A 223 -6.03 10.73 -6.33
CA TYR A 223 -6.97 11.60 -5.62
C TYR A 223 -8.44 11.19 -5.81
N THR A 224 -9.26 11.65 -4.87
CA THR A 224 -10.71 11.82 -5.03
C THR A 224 -11.04 13.27 -4.68
N ALA A 225 -11.72 13.99 -5.56
CA ALA A 225 -12.04 15.40 -5.35
C ALA A 225 -13.42 15.76 -5.91
N THR A 226 -14.08 16.66 -5.19
CA THR A 226 -15.32 17.31 -5.60
C THR A 226 -15.13 18.81 -5.57
N VAL A 227 -15.46 19.49 -6.68
CA VAL A 227 -15.58 20.95 -6.73
C VAL A 227 -17.05 21.35 -6.65
N PHE A 228 -17.39 22.18 -5.68
CA PHE A 228 -18.70 22.80 -5.51
C PHE A 228 -18.66 24.24 -5.99
N LEU A 229 -19.60 24.64 -6.83
CA LEU A 229 -19.70 26.01 -7.34
C LEU A 229 -21.07 26.62 -6.99
N THR A 230 -21.06 27.91 -6.66
CA THR A 230 -22.25 28.76 -6.72
C THR A 230 -22.19 29.56 -8.01
N VAL A 231 -23.11 29.30 -8.94
CA VAL A 231 -23.06 29.86 -10.31
C VAL A 231 -24.36 30.55 -10.67
N THR A 232 -24.27 31.73 -11.28
CA THR A 232 -25.40 32.44 -11.89
C THR A 232 -25.20 32.48 -13.40
N VAL A 233 -26.04 31.75 -14.12
CA VAL A 233 -26.15 31.70 -15.58
C VAL A 233 -27.65 31.67 -15.93
N PRO A 234 -28.06 31.90 -17.19
CA PRO A 234 -29.46 31.74 -17.59
C PRO A 234 -30.01 30.36 -17.19
N ALA A 235 -31.23 30.33 -16.63
CA ALA A 235 -31.88 29.09 -16.25
C ALA A 235 -32.03 28.15 -17.45
N GLY A 236 -31.81 26.85 -17.24
CA GLY A 236 -31.79 25.84 -18.30
C GLY A 236 -30.48 25.73 -19.07
N SER A 237 -29.46 26.56 -18.77
CA SER A 237 -28.11 26.36 -19.32
C SER A 237 -27.52 25.03 -18.86
N THR A 238 -26.73 24.38 -19.72
CA THR A 238 -25.92 23.23 -19.35
C THR A 238 -24.60 23.71 -18.78
N LEU A 239 -24.36 23.45 -17.51
CA LEU A 239 -23.07 23.65 -16.85
C LEU A 239 -22.23 22.39 -17.04
N GLN A 240 -21.01 22.56 -17.54
CA GLN A 240 -20.04 21.48 -17.69
C GLN A 240 -18.82 21.77 -16.81
N GLY A 241 -18.34 20.75 -16.12
CA GLY A 241 -17.14 20.83 -15.30
C GLY A 241 -16.27 19.61 -15.48
N ARG A 242 -14.95 19.80 -15.43
CA ARG A 242 -13.97 18.70 -15.44
C ARG A 242 -12.71 19.04 -14.67
N PHE A 243 -12.07 18.00 -14.17
CA PHE A 243 -10.69 18.06 -13.72
C PHE A 243 -9.76 17.82 -14.92
N TYR A 244 -8.58 18.42 -14.90
CA TYR A 244 -7.54 18.13 -15.88
C TYR A 244 -6.18 18.09 -15.19
N HIS A 245 -5.26 17.32 -15.77
CA HIS A 245 -3.88 17.19 -15.29
C HIS A 245 -2.98 18.00 -16.20
N GLN A 246 -2.19 18.90 -15.62
CA GLN A 246 -1.24 19.72 -16.37
C GLN A 246 0.19 19.34 -16.01
N ARG A 247 0.99 19.07 -17.04
CA ARG A 247 2.42 18.81 -16.95
C ARG A 247 3.21 20.10 -16.93
N ALA A 248 4.46 20.02 -16.46
CA ALA A 248 5.39 21.15 -16.43
C ALA A 248 5.68 21.73 -17.82
N ASP A 249 5.59 20.92 -18.89
CA ASP A 249 5.78 21.35 -20.28
C ASP A 249 4.55 22.07 -20.87
N GLY A 250 3.47 22.21 -20.10
CA GLY A 250 2.23 22.85 -20.51
C GLY A 250 1.23 21.92 -21.21
N SER A 251 1.63 20.69 -21.57
CA SER A 251 0.70 19.69 -22.08
C SER A 251 -0.28 19.26 -20.98
N ARG A 252 -1.47 18.81 -21.38
CA ARG A 252 -2.50 18.41 -20.43
C ARG A 252 -3.29 17.19 -20.86
N TRP A 253 -3.77 16.45 -19.88
CA TRP A 253 -4.80 15.44 -20.02
C TRP A 253 -6.12 15.97 -19.46
N ASN A 254 -7.21 15.87 -20.22
CA ASN A 254 -8.52 16.31 -19.79
C ASN A 254 -9.32 15.12 -19.24
N GLY A 255 -9.85 15.27 -18.03
CA GLY A 255 -10.74 14.29 -17.44
C GLY A 255 -12.15 14.31 -18.04
N PRO A 256 -13.01 13.38 -17.58
CA PRO A 256 -14.39 13.29 -18.04
C PRO A 256 -15.15 14.58 -17.72
N ILE A 257 -16.08 14.93 -18.61
CA ILE A 257 -16.99 16.06 -18.43
C ILE A 257 -18.20 15.58 -17.63
N VAL A 258 -18.54 16.34 -16.61
CA VAL A 258 -19.76 16.15 -15.82
C VAL A 258 -20.69 17.33 -16.11
N GLU A 259 -21.95 17.03 -16.40
CA GLU A 259 -22.97 18.02 -16.73
C GLU A 259 -23.97 18.23 -15.58
N ARG A 260 -24.43 19.47 -15.45
CA ARG A 260 -25.47 19.90 -14.51
C ARG A 260 -26.38 20.93 -15.21
N ILE A 261 -27.65 20.99 -14.85
CA ILE A 261 -28.58 21.98 -15.40
C ILE A 261 -28.71 23.16 -14.43
N ALA A 262 -28.62 24.37 -14.97
CA ALA A 262 -28.76 25.59 -14.18
C ALA A 262 -30.22 25.88 -13.82
N THR A 263 -30.44 26.29 -12.58
CA THR A 263 -31.75 26.73 -12.05
C THR A 263 -31.95 28.23 -12.21
N VAL A 264 -33.16 28.71 -11.95
CA VAL A 264 -33.45 30.15 -11.82
C VAL A 264 -32.64 30.72 -10.64
N GLY A 265 -32.01 31.87 -10.83
CA GLY A 265 -31.17 32.52 -9.83
C GLY A 265 -29.77 31.93 -9.75
N ALA A 266 -29.36 31.47 -8.57
CA ALA A 266 -28.08 30.80 -8.38
C ALA A 266 -28.27 29.28 -8.40
N SER A 267 -27.36 28.59 -9.08
CA SER A 267 -27.22 27.13 -9.08
C SER A 267 -26.10 26.72 -8.14
N PHE A 268 -26.31 25.62 -7.40
CA PHE A 268 -25.35 25.05 -6.47
C PHE A 268 -24.96 23.67 -6.99
N VAL A 269 -23.86 23.62 -7.74
CA VAL A 269 -23.49 22.43 -8.52
C VAL A 269 -22.22 21.79 -7.98
N ASP A 270 -22.10 20.48 -8.15
CA ASP A 270 -20.95 19.68 -7.75
C ASP A 270 -20.36 18.93 -8.97
N PHE A 271 -19.05 18.80 -8.99
CA PHE A 271 -18.32 18.04 -10.01
C PHE A 271 -17.30 17.16 -9.31
N THR A 272 -17.46 15.84 -9.41
CA THR A 272 -16.62 14.86 -8.71
C THR A 272 -15.78 14.06 -9.70
N HIS A 273 -14.52 13.87 -9.38
CA HIS A 273 -13.64 12.97 -10.11
C HIS A 273 -12.64 12.28 -9.19
N HIS A 274 -12.19 11.11 -9.60
CA HIS A 274 -11.10 10.36 -8.99
C HIS A 274 -10.13 9.96 -10.09
N GLY A 275 -8.84 9.97 -9.79
CA GLY A 275 -7.84 9.63 -10.80
C GLY A 275 -6.45 9.45 -10.21
N SER A 276 -5.57 8.87 -11.02
CA SER A 276 -4.13 8.79 -10.77
C SER A 276 -3.43 9.97 -11.41
N VAL A 277 -2.37 10.48 -10.79
CA VAL A 277 -1.62 11.66 -11.24
C VAL A 277 -0.18 11.23 -11.51
N SER A 278 0.34 11.59 -12.67
CA SER A 278 1.72 11.24 -13.03
C SER A 278 2.72 12.13 -12.29
N GLU A 279 3.96 11.67 -12.15
CA GLU A 279 5.00 12.47 -11.52
C GLU A 279 5.18 13.83 -12.23
N GLY A 280 5.20 14.91 -11.44
CA GLY A 280 5.32 16.27 -11.96
C GLY A 280 4.03 16.88 -12.54
N GLU A 281 2.90 16.16 -12.53
CA GLU A 281 1.60 16.71 -12.93
C GLU A 281 0.91 17.45 -11.77
N THR A 282 0.07 18.41 -12.15
CA THR A 282 -0.82 19.16 -11.24
C THR A 282 -2.27 18.94 -11.64
N VAL A 283 -3.16 18.80 -10.66
CA VAL A 283 -4.60 18.69 -10.90
C VAL A 283 -5.24 20.06 -10.78
N ARG A 284 -6.03 20.42 -11.79
CA ARG A 284 -6.77 21.68 -11.88
C ARG A 284 -8.22 21.41 -12.24
N PHE A 285 -9.06 22.43 -12.12
CA PHE A 285 -10.47 22.35 -12.45
C PHE A 285 -10.87 23.47 -13.40
N GLU A 286 -11.69 23.14 -14.40
CA GLU A 286 -12.29 24.12 -15.30
C GLU A 286 -13.77 23.85 -15.51
N ALA A 287 -14.50 24.91 -15.81
CA ALA A 287 -15.92 24.86 -16.10
C ALA A 287 -16.25 25.73 -17.32
N CYS A 288 -17.34 25.38 -17.98
CA CYS A 288 -18.02 26.22 -18.96
C CYS A 288 -19.53 26.07 -18.79
N TYR A 289 -20.28 26.87 -19.54
CA TYR A 289 -21.71 26.65 -19.69
C TYR A 289 -22.13 26.94 -21.12
N ASP A 290 -23.15 26.20 -21.56
CA ASP A 290 -23.84 26.42 -22.81
C ASP A 290 -25.23 26.98 -22.53
N PRO A 291 -25.57 28.16 -23.06
CA PRO A 291 -26.90 28.75 -22.89
C PRO A 291 -28.00 27.87 -23.51
N PRO A 292 -29.23 27.91 -22.98
CA PRO A 292 -30.36 27.13 -23.50
C PRO A 292 -30.84 27.58 -24.89
N ALA A 293 -30.43 28.78 -25.34
CA ALA A 293 -30.79 29.35 -26.62
C ALA A 293 -29.56 29.95 -27.32
N PRO A 294 -29.43 29.79 -28.65
CA PRO A 294 -28.35 30.38 -29.41
C PRO A 294 -28.39 31.91 -29.35
N GLY A 295 -27.21 32.55 -29.33
CA GLY A 295 -27.08 34.01 -29.38
C GLY A 295 -27.01 34.73 -28.03
N VAL A 296 -27.18 34.03 -26.90
CA VAL A 296 -26.90 34.57 -25.57
C VAL A 296 -25.39 34.76 -25.41
N ARG A 297 -24.96 35.99 -25.11
CA ARG A 297 -23.53 36.36 -24.97
C ARG A 297 -23.15 36.84 -23.58
N ASP A 298 -24.12 37.08 -22.70
CA ASP A 298 -23.85 37.61 -21.37
C ASP A 298 -23.07 36.58 -20.54
N PRO A 299 -21.94 36.95 -19.93
CA PRO A 299 -21.14 36.02 -19.16
C PRO A 299 -21.85 35.57 -17.89
N GLY A 300 -21.76 34.28 -17.61
CA GLY A 300 -22.11 33.70 -16.33
C GLY A 300 -21.15 34.17 -15.24
N THR A 301 -21.54 34.00 -13.98
CA THR A 301 -20.67 34.33 -12.83
C THR A 301 -20.62 33.16 -11.87
N VAL A 302 -19.41 32.68 -11.57
CA VAL A 302 -19.13 31.87 -10.39
C VAL A 302 -18.87 32.82 -9.23
N SER A 303 -19.68 32.75 -8.19
CA SER A 303 -19.56 33.63 -7.01
C SER A 303 -18.89 32.96 -5.81
N ALA A 304 -18.81 31.63 -5.81
CA ALA A 304 -18.02 30.87 -4.84
C ALA A 304 -17.58 29.54 -5.44
N SER A 305 -16.39 29.09 -5.06
CA SER A 305 -15.85 27.79 -5.41
C SER A 305 -15.28 27.09 -4.17
N ARG A 306 -15.53 25.80 -4.02
CA ARG A 306 -14.98 24.97 -2.93
C ARG A 306 -14.44 23.68 -3.51
N ALA A 307 -13.23 23.29 -3.16
CA ALA A 307 -12.68 21.98 -3.51
C ALA A 307 -12.53 21.13 -2.25
N ARG A 308 -13.07 19.91 -2.27
CA ARG A 308 -13.00 18.96 -1.14
C ARG A 308 -12.54 17.61 -1.63
N GLY A 309 -11.78 16.89 -0.84
CA GLY A 309 -11.28 15.59 -1.26
C GLY A 309 -10.14 15.04 -0.43
N LEU A 310 -9.58 13.95 -0.93
CA LEU A 310 -8.42 13.25 -0.39
C LEU A 310 -7.41 13.01 -1.52
N TYR A 311 -6.12 13.15 -1.23
CA TYR A 311 -5.07 12.82 -2.19
C TYR A 311 -3.87 12.17 -1.52
N TRP A 312 -3.19 11.32 -2.28
CA TRP A 312 -2.05 10.51 -1.82
C TRP A 312 -0.81 10.96 -2.57
N THR A 313 0.31 11.15 -1.88
CA THR A 313 1.62 11.54 -2.45
C THR A 313 2.56 10.36 -2.51
#